data_AF-A0A845YLA9-F1
#
_entry.id   AF-A0A845YLA9-F1
#
_cell.length_a   1.000
_cell.length_b   1.000
_cell.length_c   1.000
_cell.angle_alpha   90.00
_cell.angle_beta   90.00
_cell.angle_gamma   90.00
#
_symmetry.space_group_name_H-M   'P 1'
#
loop_
_entity.id
_entity.type
_entity.pdbx_description
1 polymer ?
#
loop_
_entity_poly.entity_id
_entity_poly.type
_entity_poly.pdbx_seq_one_letter_code
_entity_poly.pdbx_strand_id
1 'polypeptide(L)'
;MTISMIVIFPIVLDDAQTYKPIEHIRCVRRWESEINELDEAIKCVSASNLQGFRESIDLYTRIRNTITELTETLSNMNSLTPASPAESGFVDLILAIEERLSY
;
A
#
# COMPACT_ATOMS: atom_id res chain seq x y z
N MET A 1 21.80 2.24 31.39
CA MET A 1 21.80 1.77 29.99
C MET A 1 20.47 2.16 29.39
N THR A 2 20.40 3.29 28.69
CA THR A 2 19.17 3.74 28.02
C THR A 2 19.06 2.96 26.71
N ILE A 3 18.07 2.07 26.62
CA ILE A 3 17.67 1.48 25.35
C ILE A 3 17.09 2.63 24.53
N SER A 4 17.83 3.07 23.51
CA SER A 4 17.26 4.00 22.53
C SER A 4 16.26 3.21 21.71
N MET A 5 14.99 3.57 21.84
CA MET A 5 13.91 3.02 21.02
C MET A 5 14.09 3.56 19.61
N ILE A 6 14.26 2.68 18.63
CA ILE A 6 14.26 3.06 17.22
C ILE A 6 12.83 3.48 16.87
N VAL A 7 12.63 4.75 16.54
CA VAL A 7 11.38 5.27 16.01
C VAL A 7 11.50 5.30 14.50
N ILE A 8 10.67 4.50 13.82
CA ILE A 8 10.55 4.53 12.37
C ILE A 8 9.41 5.49 12.04
N PHE A 9 9.66 6.49 11.19
CA PHE A 9 8.64 7.44 10.73
C PHE A 9 8.42 7.28 9.23
N PRO A 10 7.21 6.91 8.78
CA PRO A 10 6.93 6.80 7.35
C PRO A 10 6.85 8.20 6.74
N ILE A 11 7.76 8.51 5.81
CA ILE A 11 7.63 9.68 4.94
C ILE A 11 6.69 9.28 3.81
N VAL A 12 5.50 9.86 3.80
CA VAL A 12 4.50 9.63 2.74
C VAL A 12 4.34 10.94 1.98
N LEU A 13 4.62 10.88 0.68
CA LEU A 13 4.48 12.02 -0.23
C LEU A 13 3.00 12.41 -0.38
N ASP A 14 2.74 13.70 -0.63
CA ASP A 14 1.37 14.24 -0.73
C ASP A 14 0.57 13.61 -1.89
N ASP A 15 1.25 13.19 -2.94
CA ASP A 15 0.67 12.53 -4.12
C ASP A 15 0.33 11.05 -3.89
N ALA A 16 0.86 10.43 -2.84
CA ALA A 16 0.59 9.03 -2.52
C ALA A 16 -0.87 8.81 -2.07
N GLN A 17 -1.55 9.87 -1.59
CA GLN A 17 -2.94 9.89 -1.13
C GLN A 17 -3.34 8.77 -0.14
N THR A 18 -2.37 8.11 0.49
CA THR A 18 -2.57 6.92 1.35
C THR A 18 -3.22 7.24 2.70
N TYR A 19 -3.60 8.48 2.96
CA TYR A 19 -4.29 8.91 4.17
C TYR A 19 -5.80 9.03 3.99
N LYS A 20 -6.27 9.02 2.74
CA LYS A 20 -7.68 9.21 2.41
C LYS A 20 -8.37 7.83 2.41
N PRO A 21 -9.35 7.58 3.29
CA PRO A 21 -10.07 6.29 3.32
C PRO A 21 -10.69 5.92 1.96
N ILE A 22 -11.08 6.91 1.16
CA ILE A 22 -11.64 6.68 -0.17
C ILE A 22 -10.62 6.09 -1.16
N GLU A 23 -9.33 6.44 -1.06
CA GLU A 23 -8.29 5.87 -1.91
C GLU A 23 -7.98 4.42 -1.51
N HIS A 24 -8.12 4.07 -0.23
CA HIS A 24 -8.01 2.68 0.24
C HIS A 24 -9.10 1.83 -0.36
N ILE A 25 -10.36 2.31 -0.29
CA ILE A 25 -11.52 1.63 -0.89
C ILE A 25 -11.31 1.46 -2.40
N ARG A 26 -10.76 2.47 -3.09
CA ARG A 26 -10.45 2.35 -4.54
C ARG A 26 -9.41 1.28 -4.83
N CYS A 27 -8.35 1.19 -4.02
CA CYS A 27 -7.34 0.15 -4.15
C CYS A 27 -7.93 -1.25 -3.91
N VAL A 28 -8.70 -1.42 -2.84
CA VAL A 28 -9.40 -2.68 -2.54
C VAL A 28 -10.31 -3.09 -3.70
N ARG A 29 -11.14 -2.16 -4.19
CA ARG A 29 -12.05 -2.40 -5.32
C ARG A 29 -11.31 -2.79 -6.59
N ARG A 30 -10.13 -2.21 -6.85
CA ARG A 30 -9.32 -2.58 -8.03
C ARG A 30 -8.90 -4.04 -7.95
N TRP A 31 -8.36 -4.49 -6.83
CA TRP A 31 -7.94 -5.88 -6.68
C TRP A 31 -9.11 -6.86 -6.69
N GLU A 32 -10.25 -6.49 -6.09
CA GLU A 32 -11.48 -7.30 -6.19
C GLU A 32 -11.94 -7.45 -7.64
N SER A 33 -11.83 -6.40 -8.45
CA SER A 33 -12.16 -6.47 -9.88
C SER A 33 -11.24 -7.44 -10.63
N GLU A 34 -9.93 -7.36 -10.41
CA GLU A 34 -8.93 -8.23 -11.08
C GLU A 34 -9.11 -9.70 -10.68
N ILE A 35 -9.43 -9.96 -9.40
CA ILE A 35 -9.75 -11.32 -8.90
C ILE A 35 -11.01 -11.86 -9.58
N ASN A 36 -12.09 -11.05 -9.61
CA ASN A 36 -13.36 -11.48 -10.20
C ASN A 36 -13.23 -11.72 -11.71
N GLU A 37 -12.52 -10.85 -12.43
CA GLU A 37 -12.28 -11.02 -13.86
C GLU A 37 -11.54 -12.33 -14.16
N LEU A 38 -10.50 -12.63 -13.38
CA LEU A 38 -9.74 -13.87 -13.51
C LEU A 38 -10.57 -15.11 -13.13
N ASP A 39 -11.37 -15.03 -12.04
CA ASP A 39 -12.24 -16.13 -11.62
C ASP A 39 -13.31 -16.47 -12.69
N GLU A 40 -13.91 -15.45 -13.31
CA GLU A 40 -14.84 -15.66 -14.42
C GLU A 40 -14.15 -16.24 -15.66
N ALA A 41 -12.96 -15.75 -16.02
CA ALA A 41 -12.20 -16.28 -17.15
C ALA A 41 -11.83 -17.77 -16.94
N ILE A 42 -11.48 -18.17 -15.71
CA ILE A 42 -11.18 -19.55 -15.34
C ILE A 42 -12.38 -20.48 -15.56
N LYS A 43 -13.61 -20.01 -15.31
CA LYS A 43 -14.83 -20.81 -15.51
C LYS A 43 -15.06 -21.19 -16.98
N CYS A 44 -14.46 -20.45 -17.92
CA CYS A 44 -14.61 -20.67 -19.36
C CYS A 44 -13.51 -21.55 -19.98
N VAL A 45 -12.52 -22.02 -19.22
CA VAL A 45 -11.40 -22.84 -19.72
C VAL A 45 -11.40 -24.26 -19.17
N SER A 46 -10.78 -25.21 -19.88
CA SER A 46 -10.75 -26.62 -19.49
C SER A 46 -9.94 -26.84 -18.20
N ALA A 47 -10.40 -27.78 -17.38
CA ALA A 47 -9.83 -28.09 -16.06
C ALA A 47 -8.32 -28.44 -16.06
N SER A 48 -7.78 -28.87 -17.20
CA SER A 48 -6.40 -29.37 -17.36
C SER A 48 -5.29 -28.33 -17.13
N ASN A 49 -5.60 -27.02 -17.10
CA ASN A 49 -4.59 -25.95 -16.96
C ASN A 49 -4.93 -24.91 -15.89
N LEU A 50 -5.79 -25.23 -14.91
CA LEU A 50 -6.28 -24.24 -13.94
C LEU A 50 -5.30 -23.89 -12.81
N GLN A 51 -4.27 -24.70 -12.59
CA GLN A 51 -3.40 -24.58 -11.42
C GLN A 51 -2.69 -23.22 -11.33
N GLY A 52 -2.04 -22.77 -12.41
CA GLY A 52 -1.33 -21.48 -12.41
C GLY A 52 -2.26 -20.26 -12.30
N PHE A 53 -3.51 -20.38 -12.74
CA PHE A 53 -4.50 -19.32 -12.61
C PHE A 53 -5.04 -19.20 -11.17
N ARG A 54 -5.22 -20.33 -10.48
CA ARG A 54 -5.57 -20.33 -9.05
C ARG A 54 -4.47 -19.70 -8.19
N GLU A 55 -3.20 -20.01 -8.48
CA GLU A 55 -2.06 -19.37 -7.81
C GLU A 55 -2.03 -17.85 -8.04
N SER A 56 -2.47 -17.39 -9.20
CA SER A 56 -2.58 -15.95 -9.51
C SER A 56 -3.70 -15.29 -8.70
N ILE A 57 -4.86 -15.94 -8.52
CA ILE A 57 -5.93 -15.48 -7.63
C ILE A 57 -5.45 -15.39 -6.18
N ASP A 58 -4.72 -16.40 -5.69
CA ASP A 58 -4.15 -16.41 -4.35
C ASP A 58 -3.14 -15.26 -4.16
N LEU A 59 -2.31 -15.00 -5.17
CA LEU A 59 -1.39 -13.87 -5.17
C LEU A 59 -2.12 -12.54 -5.08
N TYR A 60 -3.14 -12.31 -5.92
CA TYR A 60 -3.92 -11.07 -5.91
C TYR A 60 -4.62 -10.86 -4.56
N THR A 61 -5.16 -11.93 -3.98
CA THR A 61 -5.79 -11.91 -2.65
C THR A 61 -4.77 -11.53 -1.58
N ARG A 62 -3.56 -12.10 -1.62
CA ARG A 62 -2.48 -11.73 -0.70
C ARG A 62 -2.07 -10.28 -0.85
N ILE A 63 -1.89 -9.79 -2.08
CA ILE A 63 -1.55 -8.38 -2.34
C ILE A 63 -2.63 -7.45 -1.78
N ARG A 64 -3.91 -7.72 -2.05
CA ARG A 64 -5.04 -6.96 -1.49
C ARG A 64 -4.97 -6.86 0.03
N ASN A 65 -4.77 -7.99 0.71
CA ASN A 65 -4.75 -8.03 2.17
C ASN A 65 -3.53 -7.31 2.73
N THR A 66 -2.34 -7.56 2.17
CA THR A 66 -1.10 -6.91 2.62
C THR A 66 -1.13 -5.40 2.41
N ILE A 67 -1.69 -4.90 1.30
CA ILE A 67 -1.83 -3.45 1.10
C ILE A 67 -2.77 -2.85 2.14
N THR A 68 -3.90 -3.49 2.44
CA THR A 68 -4.83 -3.02 3.48
C THR A 68 -4.12 -2.94 4.84
N GLU A 69 -3.46 -4.02 5.27
CA GLU A 69 -2.74 -4.07 6.56
C GLU A 69 -1.62 -3.02 6.64
N LEU A 70 -0.84 -2.86 5.56
CA LEU A 70 0.21 -1.86 5.48
C LEU A 70 -0.40 -0.45 5.62
N THR A 71 -1.48 -0.17 4.89
CA THR A 71 -2.08 1.16 4.85
C THR A 71 -2.75 1.53 6.18
N GLU A 72 -3.37 0.56 6.87
CA GLU A 72 -3.87 0.73 8.23
C GLU A 72 -2.73 1.01 9.22
N THR A 73 -1.63 0.27 9.11
CA THR A 73 -0.43 0.47 9.96
C THR A 73 0.14 1.87 9.77
N LEU A 74 0.35 2.30 8.51
CA LEU A 74 0.85 3.64 8.19
C LEU A 74 -0.10 4.74 8.67
N SER A 75 -1.42 4.56 8.50
CA SER A 75 -2.43 5.52 8.95
C SER A 75 -2.44 5.66 10.49
N ASN A 76 -2.28 4.56 11.21
CA ASN A 76 -2.17 4.56 12.67
C ASN A 76 -0.90 5.26 13.16
N MET A 77 0.24 5.11 12.47
CA MET A 77 1.47 5.82 12.83
C MET A 77 1.36 7.34 12.57
N ASN A 78 0.70 7.73 11.48
CA ASN A 78 0.48 9.14 11.13
C ASN A 78 -0.54 9.83 12.05
N SER A 79 -1.58 9.12 12.52
CA SER A 79 -2.57 9.68 13.46
C SER A 79 -2.03 9.89 14.87
N LEU A 80 -0.99 9.15 15.25
CA LEU A 80 -0.28 9.28 16.52
C LEU A 80 0.71 10.45 16.54
N THR A 81 0.90 11.17 15.43
CA THR A 81 1.91 12.22 15.30
C THR A 81 1.25 13.55 14.90
N PRO A 82 0.95 14.45 15.84
CA PRO A 82 0.43 15.78 15.52
C PRO A 82 1.50 16.76 15.00
N ALA A 83 2.76 16.34 14.89
CA ALA A 83 3.84 17.19 14.39
C ALA A 83 3.88 17.11 12.86
N SER A 84 3.55 18.23 12.20
CA SER A 84 3.72 18.37 10.75
C SER A 84 5.17 18.08 10.34
N PRO A 85 5.43 17.57 9.11
CA PRO A 85 6.78 17.41 8.60
C PRO A 85 7.67 18.66 8.71
N ALA A 86 7.06 19.85 8.84
CA ALA A 86 7.75 21.13 9.03
C ALA A 86 8.46 21.26 10.39
N GLU A 87 8.12 20.47 11.42
CA GLU A 87 8.87 20.42 12.69
C GLU A 87 9.99 19.37 12.68
N SER A 88 10.00 18.48 11.68
CA SER A 88 10.93 17.36 11.61
C SER A 88 12.15 17.74 10.79
N GLY A 89 13.36 17.42 11.26
CA GLY A 89 14.64 17.69 10.56
C GLY A 89 14.84 16.93 9.23
N PHE A 90 13.75 16.58 8.54
CA PHE A 90 13.70 15.80 7.31
C PHE A 90 13.32 16.64 6.08
N VAL A 91 13.07 17.96 6.21
CA VAL A 91 12.70 18.84 5.09
C VAL A 91 13.70 18.74 3.92
N ASP A 92 15.00 18.81 4.21
CA ASP A 92 16.04 18.71 3.17
C ASP A 92 16.03 17.35 2.46
N LEU A 93 15.71 16.27 3.20
CA LEU A 93 15.60 14.93 2.62
C LEU A 93 14.37 14.81 1.72
N ILE A 94 13.23 15.38 2.13
CA ILE A 94 11.99 15.39 1.34
C ILE A 94 12.24 16.14 0.03
N LEU A 95 12.82 17.35 0.09
CA LEU A 95 13.14 18.15 -1.10
C LEU A 95 14.07 17.41 -2.07
N ALA A 96 15.10 16.74 -1.57
CA ALA A 96 16.02 15.95 -2.40
C ALA A 96 15.33 14.75 -3.08
N ILE A 97 14.35 14.14 -2.42
CA ILE A 97 13.56 13.04 -2.99
C ILE A 97 12.61 13.59 -4.07
N GLU A 98 11.89 14.68 -3.80
CA GLU A 98 10.97 15.32 -4.75
C GLU A 98 11.69 15.77 -6.02
N GLU A 99 12.87 16.39 -5.90
CA GLU A 99 13.69 16.78 -7.05
C GLU A 99 14.09 15.57 -7.91
N ARG A 100 14.46 14.46 -7.27
CA ARG A 100 14.81 13.21 -7.96
C ARG A 100 13.61 12.56 -8.67
N LEU A 101 12.40 12.67 -8.11
CA LEU A 101 11.19 12.08 -8.67
C LEU A 101 10.54 12.93 -9.77
N SER A 102 10.88 14.22 -9.85
CA SER A 102 10.36 15.17 -10.84
C SER A 102 11.04 15.09 -12.21
N TYR A 103 11.93 14.11 -12.42
CA TYR A 103 12.68 13.81 -13.64
C TYR A 103 12.20 12.51 -14.29
#